data_AF-A0AAV9PBN3-F1
#
_entry.id   AF-A0AAV9PBN3-F1
#
_cell.length_a   1.000
_cell.length_b   1.000
_cell.length_c   1.000
_cell.angle_alpha   90.00
_cell.angle_beta   90.00
_cell.angle_gamma   90.00
#
_symmetry.space_group_name_H-M   'P 1'
#
loop_
_entity.id
_entity.type
_entity.pdbx_description
1 polymer ?
#
loop_
_entity_poly.entity_id
_entity_poly.type
_entity_poly.pdbx_seq_one_letter_code
_entity_poly.pdbx_strand_id
1 'polypeptide(L)'
;MSPRWEPGLSPDCVGLYNIWNEVDEYYNRALALYNTAVREHISVTKVLDSAVVHWKGIEAGAPQPSNPPTSQDLEDGAQYRSDVRAAKAAWEAVVLMVDKARAKMVHADEHRYSSQRVRDYAWADYEAQAQKEVKEREEHDRRKSERFSWARPKPQPKEPDEYWIPKYDWKKLFEEDQAKKEAQSARQAELNLNSYELTPPGPEEIAQYISSLDAAFENYATLERFPSPPAWTCTVPFCDAQRRERELAACSHQIAYVFRGSDLKKLRRSFHPDRFSANPNAPAMQRQAQEVFVALDAEHQLGEEEDADSD
;
A
#
# COMPACT_ATOMS: atom_id res chain seq x y z
N MET A 1 1.27 -3.91 -40.88
CA MET A 1 1.72 -3.07 -39.75
C MET A 1 1.89 -4.00 -38.55
N SER A 2 3.13 -4.24 -38.12
CA SER A 2 3.42 -5.17 -37.04
C SER A 2 3.37 -4.43 -35.69
N PRO A 3 2.81 -5.04 -34.62
CA PRO A 3 2.77 -4.41 -33.31
C PRO A 3 4.17 -4.37 -32.69
N ARG A 4 4.47 -3.23 -32.06
CA ARG A 4 5.74 -2.94 -31.41
C ARG A 4 5.69 -3.49 -29.99
N TRP A 5 6.51 -4.49 -29.68
CA TRP A 5 6.61 -5.14 -28.38
C TRP A 5 7.33 -4.23 -27.37
N GLU A 6 6.77 -4.08 -26.16
CA GLU A 6 7.46 -3.48 -25.02
C GLU A 6 8.38 -4.53 -24.34
N PRO A 7 9.58 -4.15 -23.88
CA PRO A 7 10.49 -5.05 -23.21
C PRO A 7 10.09 -5.22 -21.74
N GLY A 8 9.74 -6.45 -21.33
CA GLY A 8 9.67 -6.78 -19.90
C GLY A 8 8.73 -7.92 -19.52
N LEU A 9 7.65 -8.15 -20.28
CA LEU A 9 6.70 -9.24 -20.00
C LEU A 9 6.95 -10.40 -20.97
N SER A 10 7.15 -11.60 -20.41
CA SER A 10 7.10 -12.79 -21.24
C SER A 10 5.68 -12.92 -21.82
N PRO A 11 5.51 -13.34 -23.09
CA PRO A 11 4.19 -13.59 -23.67
C PRO A 11 3.32 -14.54 -22.82
N ASP A 12 3.95 -15.36 -21.97
CA ASP A 12 3.29 -16.32 -21.09
C ASP A 12 2.58 -15.65 -19.89
N CYS A 13 3.07 -14.49 -19.42
CA CYS A 13 2.50 -13.72 -18.30
C CYS A 13 1.22 -12.95 -18.71
N VAL A 14 1.22 -12.34 -19.90
CA VAL A 14 0.02 -11.68 -20.46
C VAL A 14 -1.08 -12.72 -20.75
N GLY A 15 -0.69 -13.91 -21.18
CA GLY A 15 -1.62 -15.04 -21.33
C GLY A 15 -2.24 -15.46 -19.99
N LEU A 16 -1.45 -15.47 -18.92
CA LEU A 16 -1.91 -15.82 -17.58
C LEU A 16 -2.91 -14.82 -16.98
N TYR A 17 -2.65 -13.51 -17.10
CA TYR A 17 -3.55 -12.47 -16.62
C TYR A 17 -4.90 -12.48 -17.36
N ASN A 18 -4.88 -12.67 -18.68
CA ASN A 18 -6.11 -12.81 -19.46
C ASN A 18 -6.88 -14.09 -19.08
N ILE A 19 -6.17 -15.20 -18.86
CA ILE A 19 -6.79 -16.43 -18.34
C ILE A 19 -7.40 -16.19 -16.96
N TRP A 20 -6.77 -15.41 -16.08
CA TRP A 20 -7.27 -15.14 -14.73
C TRP A 20 -8.54 -14.27 -14.75
N ASN A 21 -8.57 -13.23 -15.60
CA ASN A 21 -9.77 -12.41 -15.80
C ASN A 21 -10.91 -13.22 -16.45
N GLU A 22 -10.59 -14.09 -17.42
CA GLU A 22 -11.58 -15.02 -17.98
C GLU A 22 -12.09 -15.98 -16.90
N VAL A 23 -11.21 -16.56 -16.08
CA VAL A 23 -11.58 -17.44 -14.97
C VAL A 23 -12.46 -16.73 -13.95
N ASP A 24 -12.17 -15.48 -13.60
CA ASP A 24 -12.98 -14.71 -12.67
C ASP A 24 -14.35 -14.35 -13.27
N GLU A 25 -14.42 -13.98 -14.54
CA GLU A 25 -15.69 -13.76 -15.24
C GLU A 25 -16.52 -15.06 -15.33
N TYR A 26 -15.90 -16.19 -15.68
CA TYR A 26 -16.55 -17.50 -15.72
C TYR A 26 -16.98 -17.97 -14.33
N TYR A 27 -16.16 -17.74 -13.30
CA TYR A 27 -16.48 -18.07 -11.92
C TYR A 27 -17.66 -17.24 -11.42
N ASN A 28 -17.66 -15.93 -11.64
CA ASN A 28 -18.76 -15.05 -11.26
C ASN A 28 -20.05 -15.39 -12.02
N ARG A 29 -19.94 -15.76 -13.31
CA ARG A 29 -21.09 -16.24 -14.10
C ARG A 29 -21.60 -17.60 -13.62
N ALA A 30 -20.70 -18.55 -13.32
CA ALA A 30 -21.06 -19.84 -12.77
C ALA A 30 -21.68 -19.72 -11.37
N LEU A 31 -21.17 -18.81 -10.54
CA LEU A 31 -21.69 -18.50 -9.21
C LEU A 31 -23.07 -17.83 -9.30
N ALA A 32 -23.28 -16.93 -10.27
CA ALA A 32 -24.58 -16.33 -10.54
C ALA A 32 -25.60 -17.39 -11.02
N LEU A 33 -25.21 -18.26 -11.96
CA LEU A 33 -26.05 -19.37 -12.43
C LEU A 33 -26.33 -20.38 -11.31
N TYR A 34 -25.35 -20.71 -10.48
CA TYR A 34 -25.51 -21.57 -9.32
C TYR A 34 -26.46 -20.94 -8.29
N ASN A 35 -26.31 -19.66 -7.98
CA ASN A 35 -27.18 -18.97 -7.03
C ASN A 35 -28.62 -18.85 -7.55
N THR A 36 -28.80 -18.61 -8.85
CA THR A 36 -30.11 -18.64 -9.51
C THR A 36 -30.70 -20.05 -9.47
N ALA A 37 -29.91 -21.05 -9.87
CA ALA A 37 -30.31 -22.45 -9.82
C ALA A 37 -30.61 -22.91 -8.40
N VAL A 38 -29.91 -22.44 -7.36
CA VAL A 38 -30.19 -22.75 -5.95
C VAL A 38 -31.45 -22.05 -5.46
N ARG A 39 -31.70 -20.79 -5.85
CA ARG A 39 -32.95 -20.08 -5.52
C ARG A 39 -34.15 -20.76 -6.19
N GLU A 40 -34.02 -21.10 -7.46
CA GLU A 40 -35.01 -21.86 -8.21
C GLU A 40 -35.11 -23.30 -7.69
N HIS A 41 -34.02 -23.92 -7.25
CA HIS A 41 -34.03 -25.23 -6.59
C HIS A 41 -34.73 -25.17 -5.25
N ILE A 42 -34.62 -24.09 -4.45
CA ILE A 42 -35.41 -23.93 -3.21
C ILE A 42 -36.90 -23.79 -3.53
N SER A 43 -37.24 -23.21 -4.70
CA SER A 43 -38.61 -23.16 -5.21
C SER A 43 -39.09 -24.53 -5.71
N VAL A 44 -38.27 -25.23 -6.50
CA VAL A 44 -38.56 -26.50 -7.15
C VAL A 44 -38.48 -27.67 -6.18
N THR A 45 -37.61 -27.69 -5.17
CA THR A 45 -37.66 -28.68 -4.08
C THR A 45 -38.86 -28.49 -3.20
N LYS A 46 -39.37 -27.27 -2.98
CA LYS A 46 -40.67 -27.11 -2.32
C LYS A 46 -41.80 -27.74 -3.14
N VAL A 47 -41.75 -27.63 -4.47
CA VAL A 47 -42.71 -28.26 -5.39
C VAL A 47 -42.51 -29.78 -5.47
N LEU A 48 -41.26 -30.27 -5.54
CA LEU A 48 -40.91 -31.68 -5.64
C LEU A 48 -41.05 -32.42 -4.30
N ASP A 49 -40.74 -31.80 -3.16
CA ASP A 49 -41.02 -32.37 -1.83
C ASP A 49 -42.54 -32.48 -1.63
N SER A 50 -43.31 -31.50 -2.10
CA SER A 50 -44.77 -31.59 -2.15
C SER A 50 -45.23 -32.74 -3.08
N ALA A 51 -44.61 -32.90 -4.26
CA ALA A 51 -44.91 -33.98 -5.21
C ALA A 51 -44.47 -35.38 -4.71
N VAL A 52 -43.38 -35.49 -3.95
CA VAL A 52 -42.86 -36.74 -3.38
C VAL A 52 -43.67 -37.15 -2.15
N VAL A 53 -44.09 -36.20 -1.30
CA VAL A 53 -45.07 -36.44 -0.25
C VAL A 53 -46.39 -36.91 -0.86
N HIS A 54 -46.81 -36.30 -1.97
CA HIS A 54 -47.99 -36.69 -2.73
C HIS A 54 -47.85 -38.11 -3.32
N TRP A 55 -46.71 -38.47 -3.91
CA TRP A 55 -46.46 -39.81 -4.46
C TRP A 55 -46.42 -40.91 -3.39
N LYS A 56 -45.72 -40.65 -2.27
CA LYS A 56 -45.68 -41.57 -1.13
C LYS A 56 -47.03 -41.73 -0.45
N GLY A 57 -47.87 -40.70 -0.47
CA GLY A 57 -49.28 -40.79 -0.08
C GLY A 57 -50.05 -41.79 -0.95
N ILE A 58 -49.85 -41.78 -2.27
CA ILE A 58 -50.50 -42.71 -3.21
C ILE A 58 -50.07 -44.17 -2.94
N GLU A 59 -48.78 -44.42 -2.72
CA GLU A 59 -48.27 -45.76 -2.40
C GLU A 59 -48.77 -46.29 -1.04
N ALA A 60 -49.07 -45.39 -0.09
CA ALA A 60 -49.61 -45.73 1.22
C ALA A 60 -51.15 -45.83 1.25
N GLY A 61 -51.84 -45.70 0.11
CA GLY A 61 -53.31 -45.76 0.04
C GLY A 61 -54.02 -44.48 0.50
N ALA A 62 -53.31 -43.34 0.57
CA ALA A 62 -53.93 -42.04 0.77
C ALA A 62 -54.74 -41.63 -0.47
N PRO A 63 -55.89 -40.94 -0.30
CA PRO A 63 -56.70 -40.50 -1.43
C PRO A 63 -55.88 -39.62 -2.38
N GLN A 64 -55.95 -39.91 -3.68
CA GLN A 64 -55.32 -39.08 -4.71
C GLN A 64 -55.79 -37.63 -4.57
N PRO A 65 -54.90 -36.62 -4.56
CA PRO A 65 -55.29 -35.27 -4.84
C PRO A 65 -55.79 -35.19 -6.28
N SER A 66 -56.78 -34.34 -6.46
CA SER A 66 -57.67 -34.34 -7.62
C SER A 66 -57.03 -33.89 -8.94
N ASN A 67 -55.75 -33.51 -8.96
CA ASN A 67 -55.12 -32.86 -10.12
C ASN A 67 -53.80 -33.57 -10.49
N PRO A 68 -53.71 -34.23 -11.66
CA PRO A 68 -52.44 -34.75 -12.17
C PRO A 68 -51.49 -33.60 -12.56
N PRO A 69 -50.16 -33.83 -12.54
CA PRO A 69 -49.19 -32.84 -13.02
C PRO A 69 -49.48 -32.49 -14.47
N THR A 70 -49.42 -31.20 -14.77
CA THR A 70 -49.68 -30.65 -16.09
C THR A 70 -48.50 -30.94 -17.03
N SER A 71 -48.70 -30.80 -18.35
CA SER A 71 -47.59 -30.89 -19.31
C SER A 71 -46.48 -29.87 -19.02
N GLN A 72 -46.85 -28.72 -18.46
CA GLN A 72 -45.92 -27.68 -18.04
C GLN A 72 -44.97 -28.18 -16.94
N ASP A 73 -45.49 -28.90 -15.93
CA ASP A 73 -44.68 -29.45 -14.83
C ASP A 73 -43.63 -30.46 -15.34
N LEU A 74 -43.95 -31.19 -16.42
CA LEU A 74 -43.04 -32.15 -17.06
C LEU A 74 -41.97 -31.46 -17.93
N GLU A 75 -42.33 -30.39 -18.64
CA GLU A 75 -41.41 -29.57 -19.42
C GLU A 75 -40.43 -28.81 -18.51
N ASP A 76 -40.92 -28.22 -17.42
CA ASP A 76 -40.10 -27.54 -16.41
C ASP A 76 -39.09 -28.51 -15.78
N GLY A 77 -39.49 -29.77 -15.54
CA GLY A 77 -38.59 -30.82 -15.05
C GLY A 77 -37.52 -31.26 -16.07
N ALA A 78 -37.82 -31.22 -17.38
CA ALA A 78 -36.85 -31.53 -18.43
C ALA A 78 -35.84 -30.39 -18.62
N GLN A 79 -36.32 -29.15 -18.59
CA GLN A 79 -35.50 -27.94 -18.63
C GLN A 79 -34.54 -27.90 -17.44
N TYR A 80 -35.04 -28.16 -16.23
CA TYR A 80 -34.23 -28.25 -15.01
C TYR A 80 -33.09 -29.28 -15.13
N ARG A 81 -33.35 -30.49 -15.66
CA ARG A 81 -32.30 -31.50 -15.88
C ARG A 81 -31.27 -31.09 -16.95
N SER A 82 -31.65 -30.23 -17.89
CA SER A 82 -30.73 -29.63 -18.85
C SER A 82 -29.83 -28.59 -18.17
N ASP A 83 -30.43 -27.70 -17.38
CA ASP A 83 -29.72 -26.61 -16.70
C ASP A 83 -28.74 -27.14 -15.65
N VAL A 84 -29.11 -28.19 -14.90
CA VAL A 84 -28.20 -28.88 -13.97
C VAL A 84 -27.01 -29.51 -14.70
N ARG A 85 -27.21 -30.09 -15.89
CA ARG A 85 -26.10 -30.65 -16.68
C ARG A 85 -25.18 -29.56 -17.22
N ALA A 86 -25.74 -28.43 -17.67
CA ALA A 86 -24.96 -27.28 -18.12
C ALA A 86 -24.15 -26.65 -16.97
N ALA A 87 -24.76 -26.48 -15.79
CA ALA A 87 -24.09 -25.97 -14.60
C ALA A 87 -22.94 -26.90 -14.14
N LYS A 88 -23.16 -28.22 -14.18
CA LYS A 88 -22.10 -29.20 -13.87
C LYS A 88 -20.91 -29.11 -14.84
N ALA A 89 -21.19 -29.02 -16.14
CA ALA A 89 -20.13 -28.89 -17.14
C ALA A 89 -19.34 -27.57 -17.00
N ALA A 90 -20.02 -26.47 -16.69
CA ALA A 90 -19.38 -25.19 -16.41
C ALA A 90 -18.48 -25.26 -15.17
N TRP A 91 -18.94 -25.92 -14.10
CA TRP A 91 -18.13 -26.13 -12.89
C TRP A 91 -16.88 -26.98 -13.16
N GLU A 92 -17.01 -28.07 -13.92
CA GLU A 92 -15.86 -28.91 -14.31
C GLU A 92 -14.83 -28.14 -15.14
N ALA A 93 -15.27 -27.21 -16.00
CA ALA A 93 -14.37 -26.33 -16.75
C ALA A 93 -13.60 -25.36 -15.85
N VAL A 94 -14.27 -24.76 -14.85
CA VAL A 94 -13.64 -23.87 -13.86
C VAL A 94 -12.59 -24.61 -13.05
N VAL A 95 -12.89 -25.82 -12.56
CA VAL A 95 -11.93 -26.65 -11.81
C VAL A 95 -10.65 -26.90 -12.64
N LEU A 96 -10.80 -27.23 -13.93
CA LEU A 96 -9.66 -27.49 -14.81
C LEU A 96 -8.83 -26.22 -15.10
N MET A 97 -9.44 -25.04 -15.11
CA MET A 97 -8.71 -23.77 -15.25
C MET A 97 -7.94 -23.43 -13.96
N VAL A 98 -8.55 -23.63 -12.79
CA VAL A 98 -7.90 -23.42 -11.49
C VAL A 98 -6.69 -24.34 -11.32
N ASP A 99 -6.81 -25.61 -11.70
CA ASP A 99 -5.68 -26.56 -11.64
C ASP A 99 -4.53 -26.14 -12.57
N LYS A 100 -4.83 -25.62 -13.76
CA LYS A 100 -3.82 -25.07 -14.69
C LYS A 100 -3.16 -23.80 -14.13
N ALA A 101 -3.93 -22.91 -13.52
CA ALA A 101 -3.39 -21.71 -12.89
C ALA A 101 -2.46 -22.08 -11.71
N ARG A 102 -2.88 -23.04 -10.87
CA ARG A 102 -2.09 -23.55 -9.75
C ARG A 102 -0.77 -24.18 -10.21
N ALA A 103 -0.79 -24.97 -11.28
CA ALA A 103 0.44 -25.55 -11.84
C ALA A 103 1.43 -24.48 -12.34
N LYS A 104 0.93 -23.36 -12.86
CA LYS A 104 1.77 -22.23 -13.30
C LYS A 104 2.31 -21.42 -12.12
N MET A 105 1.54 -21.24 -11.05
CA MET A 105 2.02 -20.58 -9.82
C MET A 105 3.13 -21.38 -9.13
N VAL A 106 3.04 -22.72 -9.10
CA VAL A 106 4.11 -23.56 -8.53
C VAL A 106 5.44 -23.38 -9.27
N HIS A 107 5.40 -23.18 -10.60
CA HIS A 107 6.60 -22.87 -11.38
C HIS A 107 7.11 -21.43 -11.16
N ALA A 108 6.23 -20.46 -10.90
CA ALA A 108 6.63 -19.09 -10.55
C ALA A 108 7.32 -19.03 -9.17
N ASP A 109 6.85 -19.83 -8.21
CA ASP A 109 7.42 -19.92 -6.86
C ASP A 109 8.88 -20.44 -6.86
N GLU A 110 9.21 -21.36 -7.77
CA GLU A 110 10.60 -21.83 -7.97
C GLU A 110 11.53 -20.70 -8.44
N HIS A 111 11.04 -19.78 -9.26
CA HIS A 111 11.78 -18.58 -9.67
C HIS A 111 11.89 -17.56 -8.53
N ARG A 112 10.86 -17.39 -7.71
CA ARG A 112 10.86 -16.49 -6.54
C ARG A 112 11.89 -16.93 -5.49
N TYR A 113 12.02 -18.24 -5.26
CA TYR A 113 13.04 -18.81 -4.37
C TYR A 113 14.48 -18.53 -4.81
N SER A 114 14.72 -18.43 -6.12
CA SER A 114 16.04 -18.07 -6.66
C SER A 114 16.38 -16.58 -6.46
N SER A 115 15.37 -15.69 -6.53
CA SER A 115 15.51 -14.25 -6.29
C SER A 115 15.74 -13.91 -4.81
N GLN A 116 15.05 -14.60 -3.91
CA GLN A 116 15.23 -14.43 -2.46
C GLN A 116 16.66 -14.75 -2.03
N ARG A 117 17.27 -15.83 -2.56
CA ARG A 117 18.69 -16.14 -2.28
C ARG A 117 19.63 -15.02 -2.72
N VAL A 118 19.39 -14.37 -3.86
CA VAL A 118 20.20 -13.25 -4.33
C VAL A 118 20.09 -12.06 -3.39
N ARG A 119 18.88 -11.76 -2.89
CA ARG A 119 18.66 -10.73 -1.86
C ARG A 119 19.35 -11.07 -0.54
N ASP A 120 19.27 -12.32 -0.09
CA ASP A 120 19.91 -12.78 1.15
C ASP A 120 21.45 -12.68 1.06
N TYR A 121 22.04 -12.99 -0.11
CA TYR A 121 23.47 -12.78 -0.34
C TYR A 121 23.84 -11.30 -0.34
N ALA A 122 23.05 -10.43 -0.99
CA ALA A 122 23.30 -8.99 -0.99
C ALA A 122 23.18 -8.38 0.42
N TRP A 123 22.24 -8.87 1.23
CA TRP A 123 22.06 -8.44 2.62
C TRP A 123 23.22 -8.86 3.52
N ALA A 124 23.72 -10.09 3.36
CA ALA A 124 24.88 -10.57 4.10
C ALA A 124 26.15 -9.74 3.81
N ASP A 125 26.35 -9.31 2.56
CA ASP A 125 27.46 -8.43 2.18
C ASP A 125 27.31 -7.03 2.82
N TYR A 126 26.09 -6.50 2.86
CA TYR A 126 25.79 -5.23 3.52
C TYR A 126 26.06 -5.29 5.03
N GLU A 127 25.61 -6.35 5.72
CA GLU A 127 25.86 -6.54 7.15
C GLU A 127 27.36 -6.68 7.44
N ALA A 128 28.10 -7.40 6.60
CA ALA A 128 29.56 -7.52 6.72
C ALA A 128 30.26 -6.16 6.58
N GLN A 129 29.80 -5.32 5.65
CA GLN A 129 30.32 -3.97 5.47
C GLN A 129 30.01 -3.06 6.67
N ALA A 130 28.78 -3.09 7.18
CA ALA A 130 28.39 -2.33 8.36
C ALA A 130 29.22 -2.73 9.60
N GLN A 131 29.45 -4.03 9.81
CA GLN A 131 30.31 -4.50 10.91
C GLN A 131 31.77 -4.05 10.76
N LYS A 132 32.28 -3.98 9.53
CA LYS A 132 33.62 -3.48 9.25
C LYS A 132 33.75 -1.99 9.61
N GLU A 133 32.77 -1.18 9.23
CA GLU A 133 32.74 0.26 9.57
C GLU A 133 32.68 0.52 11.08
N VAL A 134 31.89 -0.27 11.81
CA VAL A 134 31.84 -0.21 13.28
C VAL A 134 33.21 -0.51 13.88
N LYS A 135 33.88 -1.59 13.45
CA LYS A 135 35.24 -1.93 13.93
C LYS A 135 36.27 -0.87 13.60
N GLU A 136 36.22 -0.29 12.39
CA GLU A 136 37.11 0.80 12.00
C GLU A 136 36.90 2.06 12.85
N ARG A 137 35.64 2.38 13.19
CA ARG A 137 35.30 3.49 14.09
C ARG A 137 35.79 3.23 15.52
N GLU A 138 35.57 2.03 16.05
CA GLU A 138 36.07 1.64 17.38
C GLU A 138 37.60 1.69 17.45
N GLU A 139 38.30 1.21 16.42
CA GLU A 139 39.76 1.29 16.37
C GLU A 139 40.25 2.73 16.25
N HIS A 140 39.57 3.57 15.47
CA HIS A 140 39.87 5.00 15.39
C HIS A 140 39.73 5.69 16.76
N ASP A 141 38.64 5.40 17.48
CA ASP A 141 38.40 5.96 18.82
C ASP A 141 39.41 5.44 19.85
N ARG A 142 39.82 4.17 19.75
CA ARG A 142 40.92 3.61 20.54
C ARG A 142 42.25 4.31 20.25
N ARG A 143 42.61 4.51 18.98
CA ARG A 143 43.84 5.25 18.62
C ARG A 143 43.79 6.70 19.13
N LYS A 144 42.61 7.32 19.10
CA LYS A 144 42.40 8.68 19.61
C LYS A 144 42.57 8.75 21.13
N SER A 145 42.05 7.77 21.88
CA SER A 145 42.20 7.70 23.34
C SER A 145 43.64 7.39 23.75
N GLU A 146 44.33 6.47 23.05
CA GLU A 146 45.76 6.19 23.24
C GLU A 146 46.59 7.46 23.01
N ARG A 147 46.36 8.19 21.91
CA ARG A 147 47.05 9.45 21.62
C ARG A 147 46.85 10.49 22.72
N PHE A 148 45.66 10.55 23.30
CA PHE A 148 45.37 11.45 24.43
C PHE A 148 46.06 11.03 25.73
N SER A 149 46.25 9.72 25.95
CA SER A 149 46.89 9.19 27.16
C SER A 149 48.39 9.49 27.26
N TRP A 150 49.08 9.61 26.12
CA TRP A 150 50.51 9.95 26.08
C TRP A 150 50.80 11.47 26.15
N ALA A 151 49.82 12.31 25.83
CA ALA A 151 50.02 13.76 25.70
C ALA A 151 49.88 14.55 27.01
N ARG A 152 49.40 13.93 28.10
CA ARG A 152 49.37 14.58 29.42
C ARG A 152 50.37 13.92 30.36
N PRO A 153 51.43 14.64 30.81
CA PRO A 153 52.18 14.18 31.97
C PRO A 153 51.16 13.95 33.09
N LYS A 154 51.16 12.74 33.69
CA LYS A 154 50.32 12.43 34.84
C LYS A 154 50.51 13.59 35.83
N PRO A 155 49.45 14.36 36.16
CA PRO A 155 49.59 15.41 37.15
C PRO A 155 50.14 14.71 38.39
N GLN A 156 51.34 15.11 38.82
CA GLN A 156 51.86 14.58 40.07
C GLN A 156 50.79 14.84 41.12
N PRO A 157 50.46 13.84 41.97
CA PRO A 157 49.52 14.04 43.05
C PRO A 157 50.08 15.17 43.91
N LYS A 158 49.58 16.39 43.68
CA LYS A 158 49.72 17.45 44.66
C LYS A 158 49.00 16.92 45.89
N GLU A 159 49.68 16.99 47.02
CA GLU A 159 49.07 16.70 48.31
C GLU A 159 47.69 17.36 48.35
N PRO A 160 46.68 16.69 48.91
CA PRO A 160 45.31 17.15 48.89
C PRO A 160 45.21 18.43 49.73
N ASP A 161 45.55 19.56 49.13
CA ASP A 161 45.08 20.86 49.55
C ASP A 161 43.56 20.74 49.53
N GLU A 162 42.97 20.83 50.72
CA GLU A 162 41.54 20.72 51.01
C GLU A 162 40.70 21.14 49.81
N TYR A 163 40.28 20.16 49.01
CA TYR A 163 39.35 20.40 47.93
C TYR A 163 38.06 20.88 48.62
N TRP A 164 37.87 22.19 48.63
CA TRP A 164 36.62 22.81 48.97
C TRP A 164 35.63 22.37 47.89
N ILE A 165 35.00 21.21 48.11
CA ILE A 165 33.84 20.78 47.37
C ILE A 165 32.76 21.78 47.79
N PRO A 166 32.32 22.70 46.90
CA PRO A 166 31.18 23.54 47.21
C PRO A 166 30.08 22.56 47.61
N LYS A 167 29.42 22.78 48.76
CA LYS A 167 28.26 21.97 49.16
C LYS A 167 27.15 22.24 48.15
N TYR A 168 27.24 21.60 46.98
CA TYR A 168 26.21 21.60 45.98
C TYR A 168 25.02 20.90 46.62
N ASP A 169 23.94 21.66 46.77
CA ASP A 169 22.68 21.11 47.20
C ASP A 169 22.10 20.30 46.04
N TRP A 170 22.50 19.02 45.97
CA TRP A 170 22.05 18.08 44.94
C TRP A 170 20.53 18.00 44.86
N LYS A 171 19.83 18.27 45.98
CA LYS A 171 18.38 18.31 46.01
C LYS A 171 17.84 19.47 45.17
N LYS A 172 18.45 20.66 45.28
CA LYS A 172 18.07 21.83 44.48
C LYS A 172 18.31 21.61 42.99
N LEU A 173 19.43 21.00 42.61
CA LEU A 173 19.72 20.66 41.21
C LEU A 173 18.71 19.66 40.62
N PHE A 174 18.29 18.68 41.42
CA PHE A 174 17.29 17.70 41.01
C PHE A 174 15.90 18.32 40.85
N GLU A 175 15.49 19.18 41.78
CA GLU A 175 14.22 19.92 41.71
C GLU A 175 14.19 20.87 40.50
N GLU A 176 15.30 21.56 40.20
CA GLU A 176 15.41 22.41 38.99
C GLU A 176 15.35 21.61 37.69
N ASP A 177 15.94 20.42 37.63
CA ASP A 177 15.87 19.54 36.46
C ASP A 177 14.45 18.98 36.24
N GLN A 178 13.78 18.60 37.32
CA GLN A 178 12.40 18.11 37.26
C GLN A 178 11.44 19.23 36.81
N ALA A 179 11.58 20.44 37.36
CA ALA A 179 10.78 21.58 36.94
C ALA A 179 10.98 21.94 35.46
N LYS A 180 12.21 21.82 34.94
CA LYS A 180 12.49 22.02 33.51
C LYS A 180 11.80 20.96 32.64
N LYS A 181 11.82 19.69 33.05
CA LYS A 181 11.14 18.60 32.35
C LYS A 181 9.62 18.78 32.34
N GLU A 182 9.03 19.17 33.46
CA GLU A 182 7.60 19.45 33.57
C GLU A 182 7.19 20.66 32.74
N ALA A 183 7.97 21.74 32.75
CA ALA A 183 7.71 22.91 31.89
C ALA A 183 7.82 22.57 30.40
N GLN A 184 8.78 21.72 30.02
CA GLN A 184 8.94 21.28 28.64
C GLN A 184 7.78 20.36 28.21
N SER A 185 7.34 19.47 29.09
CA SER A 185 6.16 18.62 28.90
C SER A 185 4.88 19.44 28.74
N ALA A 186 4.65 20.43 29.61
CA ALA A 186 3.48 21.30 29.55
C ALA A 186 3.44 22.11 28.24
N ARG A 187 4.58 22.67 27.83
CA ARG A 187 4.70 23.40 26.55
C ARG A 187 4.44 22.50 25.35
N GLN A 188 4.83 21.22 25.42
CA GLN A 188 4.53 20.24 24.36
C GLN A 188 3.05 19.83 24.36
N ALA A 189 2.41 19.74 25.52
CA ALA A 189 0.97 19.48 25.64
C ALA A 189 0.14 20.64 25.09
N GLU A 190 0.52 21.90 25.35
CA GLU A 190 -0.14 23.08 24.77
C GLU A 190 -0.02 23.13 23.24
N LEU A 191 1.14 22.77 22.69
CA LEU A 191 1.32 22.66 21.24
C LEU A 191 0.43 21.57 20.62
N ASN A 192 0.23 20.46 21.31
CA ASN A 192 -0.68 19.40 20.86
C ASN A 192 -2.16 19.83 20.92
N LEU A 193 -2.58 20.59 21.93
CA LEU A 193 -3.95 21.07 22.06
C LEU A 193 -4.31 22.13 21.02
N ASN A 194 -3.34 22.89 20.52
CA ASN A 194 -3.54 23.88 19.45
C ASN A 194 -3.51 23.30 18.02
N SER A 195 -3.48 21.97 17.87
CA SER A 195 -3.54 21.29 16.56
C SER A 195 -4.97 21.13 16.03
N TYR A 196 -5.91 22.02 16.37
CA TYR A 196 -7.28 21.99 15.86
C TYR A 196 -7.34 22.43 14.39
N GLU A 197 -6.95 21.54 13.48
CA GLU A 197 -7.45 21.36 12.10
C GLU A 197 -6.72 20.13 11.54
N LEU A 198 -7.13 18.97 12.02
CA LEU A 198 -6.41 17.68 11.92
C LEU A 198 -7.07 16.69 10.95
N THR A 199 -8.03 17.12 10.15
CA THR A 199 -8.70 16.24 9.20
C THR A 199 -7.97 16.27 7.85
N PRO A 200 -7.61 15.10 7.29
CA PRO A 200 -7.18 15.02 5.90
C PRO A 200 -8.21 15.70 4.99
N PRO A 201 -7.78 16.29 3.86
CA PRO A 201 -8.69 16.93 2.94
C PRO A 201 -9.74 15.93 2.45
N GLY A 202 -10.99 16.39 2.34
CA GLY A 202 -12.06 15.57 1.82
C GLY A 202 -11.86 15.23 0.33
N PRO A 203 -12.55 14.21 -0.19
CA PRO A 203 -12.45 13.83 -1.61
C PRO A 203 -12.81 14.97 -2.56
N GLU A 204 -13.73 15.86 -2.16
CA GLU A 204 -14.11 17.04 -2.95
C GLU A 204 -12.97 18.05 -3.07
N GLU A 205 -12.24 18.31 -1.99
CA GLU A 205 -11.08 19.23 -1.98
C GLU A 205 -9.93 18.67 -2.81
N ILE A 206 -9.68 17.36 -2.71
CA ILE A 206 -8.68 16.68 -3.55
C ILE A 206 -9.05 16.79 -5.03
N ALA A 207 -10.31 16.52 -5.38
CA ALA A 207 -10.78 16.62 -6.77
C ALA A 207 -10.68 18.05 -7.31
N GLN A 208 -11.04 19.05 -6.49
CA GLN A 208 -10.88 20.47 -6.85
C GLN A 208 -9.40 20.83 -7.06
N TYR A 209 -8.51 20.36 -6.19
CA TYR A 209 -7.08 20.56 -6.34
C TYR A 209 -6.56 19.93 -7.64
N ILE A 210 -6.88 18.66 -7.91
CA ILE A 210 -6.45 17.97 -9.13
C ILE A 210 -6.95 18.69 -10.39
N SER A 211 -8.22 19.12 -10.40
CA SER A 211 -8.79 19.91 -11.50
C SER A 211 -8.05 21.24 -11.71
N SER A 212 -7.65 21.90 -10.62
CA SER A 212 -6.87 23.14 -10.70
C SER A 212 -5.47 22.94 -11.28
N LEU A 213 -4.88 21.75 -11.09
CA LEU A 213 -3.58 21.40 -11.68
C LEU A 213 -3.66 21.30 -13.20
N ASP A 214 -4.70 20.65 -13.72
CA ASP A 214 -4.89 20.48 -15.17
C ASP A 214 -4.98 21.86 -15.87
N ALA A 215 -5.69 22.82 -15.26
CA ALA A 215 -5.76 24.19 -15.76
C ALA A 215 -4.44 24.94 -15.61
N ALA A 216 -3.76 24.82 -14.47
CA ALA A 216 -2.48 25.50 -14.22
C ALA A 216 -1.35 24.99 -15.13
N PHE A 217 -1.37 23.71 -15.47
CA PHE A 217 -0.35 23.04 -16.27
C PHE A 217 -0.64 23.03 -17.77
N GLU A 218 -1.71 23.68 -18.21
CA GLU A 218 -1.94 23.92 -19.64
C GLU A 218 -0.87 24.86 -20.21
N ASN A 219 -0.42 25.84 -19.42
CA ASN A 219 0.61 26.79 -19.83
C ASN A 219 1.63 27.10 -18.71
N TYR A 220 2.68 26.28 -18.66
CA TYR A 220 3.79 26.40 -17.70
C TYR A 220 4.50 27.76 -17.74
N ALA A 221 4.52 28.45 -18.89
CA ALA A 221 5.23 29.72 -19.04
C ALA A 221 4.49 30.89 -18.37
N THR A 222 3.16 30.82 -18.27
CA THR A 222 2.33 31.89 -17.69
C THR A 222 1.96 31.63 -16.23
N LEU A 223 2.40 30.51 -15.66
CA LEU A 223 2.08 30.16 -14.29
C LEU A 223 2.71 31.19 -13.33
N GLU A 224 1.90 31.95 -12.61
CA GLU A 224 2.42 32.96 -11.67
C GLU A 224 2.92 32.32 -10.38
N ARG A 225 2.24 31.26 -9.91
CA ARG A 225 2.51 30.56 -8.67
C ARG A 225 2.31 29.05 -8.84
N PHE A 226 3.20 28.27 -8.22
CA PHE A 226 3.04 26.83 -8.17
C PHE A 226 1.79 26.42 -7.36
N PRO A 227 0.89 25.59 -7.92
CA PRO A 227 -0.30 25.12 -7.23
C PRO A 227 0.09 24.18 -6.08
N SER A 228 0.09 24.72 -4.86
CA SER A 228 0.49 23.99 -3.66
C SER A 228 -0.57 22.95 -3.27
N PRO A 229 -0.19 21.71 -2.91
CA PRO A 229 -1.12 20.72 -2.40
C PRO A 229 -1.82 21.20 -1.12
N PRO A 230 -3.04 20.71 -0.82
CA PRO A 230 -3.63 20.87 0.49
C PRO A 230 -2.66 20.40 1.57
N ALA A 231 -2.43 21.22 2.60
CA ALA A 231 -1.51 20.91 3.69
C ALA A 231 -2.30 20.76 4.98
N TRP A 232 -2.10 19.64 5.67
CA TRP A 232 -2.67 19.37 6.99
C TRP A 232 -1.56 18.98 7.97
N THR A 233 -1.89 18.44 9.14
CA THR A 233 -0.86 17.91 10.05
C THR A 233 -0.55 16.46 9.66
N CYS A 234 0.72 16.14 9.42
CA CYS A 234 1.13 14.77 9.13
C CYS A 234 1.25 13.96 10.43
N THR A 235 0.68 12.76 10.46
CA THR A 235 0.75 11.86 11.63
C THR A 235 2.11 11.18 11.78
N VAL A 236 2.96 11.23 10.76
CA VAL A 236 4.30 10.63 10.79
C VAL A 236 5.23 11.45 11.67
N PRO A 237 5.84 10.85 12.72
CA PRO A 237 6.77 11.55 13.61
C PRO A 237 7.89 12.23 12.82
N PHE A 238 8.34 13.40 13.28
CA PHE A 238 9.41 14.20 12.68
C PHE A 238 9.13 14.78 11.28
N CYS A 239 8.06 14.37 10.61
CA CYS A 239 7.70 14.89 9.29
C CYS A 239 7.37 16.39 9.37
N ASP A 240 6.66 16.80 10.44
CA ASP A 240 6.28 18.18 10.67
C ASP A 240 7.45 19.07 11.11
N ALA A 241 8.46 18.49 11.78
CA ALA A 241 9.67 19.19 12.17
C ALA A 241 10.49 19.67 10.95
N GLN A 242 10.49 18.88 9.88
CA GLN A 242 11.14 19.20 8.60
C GLN A 242 10.33 20.17 7.73
N ARG A 243 9.10 20.54 8.11
CA ARG A 243 8.23 21.39 7.28
C ARG A 243 8.81 22.78 7.01
N ARG A 244 9.64 23.30 7.93
CA ARG A 244 10.28 24.63 7.81
C ARG A 244 11.42 24.68 6.78
N GLU A 245 11.94 23.53 6.38
CA GLU A 245 13.07 23.41 5.46
C GLU A 245 12.62 23.13 4.01
N ARG A 246 11.31 22.97 3.80
CA ARG A 246 10.71 22.60 2.50
C ARG A 246 10.17 23.82 1.78
N GLU A 247 10.12 23.71 0.45
CA GLU A 247 9.52 24.71 -0.44
C GLU A 247 8.00 24.59 -0.47
N LEU A 248 7.46 23.39 -0.22
CA LEU A 248 6.03 23.17 -0.04
C LEU A 248 5.66 23.04 1.43
N ALA A 249 4.50 23.61 1.77
CA ALA A 249 3.91 23.42 3.09
C ALA A 249 3.41 21.98 3.31
N ALA A 250 3.15 21.24 2.23
CA ALA A 250 2.70 19.85 2.28
C ALA A 250 3.89 18.90 2.35
N CYS A 251 3.78 17.86 3.17
CA CYS A 251 4.84 16.85 3.28
C CYS A 251 4.73 15.77 2.19
N SER A 252 5.76 14.94 2.00
CA SER A 252 5.76 13.84 1.02
C SER A 252 4.58 12.88 1.22
N HIS A 253 4.24 12.53 2.47
CA HIS A 253 3.07 11.68 2.77
C HIS A 253 1.74 12.35 2.40
N GLN A 254 1.65 13.68 2.53
CA GLN A 254 0.45 14.43 2.16
C GLN A 254 0.31 14.51 0.65
N ILE A 255 1.43 14.72 -0.05
CA ILE A 255 1.47 14.69 -1.51
C ILE A 255 1.03 13.30 -2.01
N ALA A 256 1.61 12.23 -1.47
CA ALA A 256 1.23 10.86 -1.82
C ALA A 256 -0.27 10.59 -1.56
N TYR A 257 -0.79 11.04 -0.41
CA TYR A 257 -2.21 10.90 -0.08
C TYR A 257 -3.13 11.60 -1.10
N VAL A 258 -2.80 12.83 -1.50
CA VAL A 258 -3.59 13.61 -2.47
C VAL A 258 -3.66 12.93 -3.84
N PHE A 259 -2.59 12.25 -4.25
CA PHE A 259 -2.50 11.61 -5.57
C PHE A 259 -2.80 10.11 -5.57
N ARG A 260 -3.20 9.54 -4.43
CA ARG A 260 -3.53 8.12 -4.32
C ARG A 260 -4.67 7.76 -5.27
N GLY A 261 -4.48 6.69 -6.05
CA GLY A 261 -5.45 6.22 -7.06
C GLY A 261 -5.46 7.01 -8.37
N SER A 262 -4.56 8.00 -8.53
CA SER A 262 -4.35 8.69 -9.81
C SER A 262 -3.30 7.98 -10.67
N ASP A 263 -3.24 8.31 -11.97
CA ASP A 263 -2.17 7.86 -12.85
C ASP A 263 -0.84 8.55 -12.50
N LEU A 264 -0.08 7.93 -11.60
CA LEU A 264 1.19 8.44 -11.10
C LEU A 264 2.22 8.65 -12.21
N LYS A 265 2.21 7.81 -13.26
CA LYS A 265 3.13 7.94 -14.40
C LYS A 265 2.85 9.21 -15.21
N LYS A 266 1.58 9.52 -15.46
CA LYS A 266 1.17 10.78 -16.08
C LYS A 266 1.52 11.97 -15.19
N LEU A 267 1.20 11.90 -13.90
CA LEU A 267 1.46 12.98 -12.95
C LEU A 267 2.96 13.29 -12.81
N ARG A 268 3.82 12.27 -12.69
CA ARG A 268 5.29 12.45 -12.67
C ARG A 268 5.80 13.23 -13.87
N ARG A 269 5.28 12.94 -15.07
CA ARG A 269 5.64 13.69 -16.28
C ARG A 269 5.14 15.12 -16.26
N SER A 270 3.98 15.40 -15.66
CA SER A 270 3.46 16.77 -15.50
C SER A 270 4.27 17.57 -14.48
N PHE A 271 4.69 16.94 -13.39
CA PHE A 271 5.49 17.56 -12.33
C PHE A 271 7.01 17.51 -12.56
N HIS A 272 7.48 17.11 -13.74
CA HIS A 272 8.92 17.08 -14.02
C HIS A 272 9.49 18.51 -13.98
N PRO A 273 10.57 18.78 -13.20
CA PRO A 273 11.12 20.13 -13.02
C PRO A 273 11.45 20.83 -14.34
N ASP A 274 11.95 20.11 -15.33
CA ASP A 274 12.29 20.69 -16.65
C ASP A 274 11.10 21.36 -17.36
N ARG A 275 9.86 20.96 -17.07
CA ARG A 275 8.68 21.60 -17.67
C ARG A 275 8.47 23.03 -17.18
N PHE A 276 9.03 23.37 -16.03
CA PHE A 276 8.95 24.70 -15.43
C PHE A 276 10.13 25.60 -15.85
N SER A 277 11.06 25.14 -16.70
CA SER A 277 12.25 25.93 -17.09
C SER A 277 11.93 27.18 -17.90
N ALA A 278 10.81 27.18 -18.63
CA ALA A 278 10.35 28.32 -19.44
C ALA A 278 9.66 29.42 -18.62
N ASN A 279 9.43 29.19 -17.32
CA ASN A 279 8.76 30.15 -16.44
C ASN A 279 9.75 31.23 -15.94
N PRO A 280 9.35 32.52 -15.86
CA PRO A 280 10.19 33.57 -15.27
C PRO A 280 10.66 33.28 -13.83
N ASN A 281 9.85 32.54 -13.07
CA ASN A 281 10.14 32.10 -11.70
C ASN A 281 10.67 30.65 -11.64
N ALA A 282 11.27 30.16 -12.72
CA ALA A 282 11.70 28.77 -12.88
C ALA A 282 12.43 28.18 -11.66
N PRO A 283 13.43 28.84 -11.01
CA PRO A 283 14.17 28.21 -9.93
C PRO A 283 13.29 27.81 -8.73
N ALA A 284 12.33 28.66 -8.34
CA ALA A 284 11.44 28.35 -7.22
C ALA A 284 10.44 27.25 -7.60
N MET A 285 9.82 27.37 -8.78
CA MET A 285 8.86 26.38 -9.27
C MET A 285 9.49 25.01 -9.50
N GLN A 286 10.74 24.97 -9.96
CA GLN A 286 11.48 23.73 -10.15
C GLN A 286 11.75 23.01 -8.83
N ARG A 287 12.10 23.74 -7.76
CA ARG A 287 12.29 23.12 -6.44
C ARG A 287 10.97 22.59 -5.87
N GLN A 288 9.89 23.34 -6.02
CA GLN A 288 8.54 22.90 -5.62
C GLN A 288 8.07 21.68 -6.43
N ALA A 289 8.26 21.70 -7.74
CA ALA A 289 7.97 20.57 -8.62
C ALA A 289 8.81 19.34 -8.27
N GLN A 290 10.09 19.53 -7.96
CA GLN A 290 10.99 18.46 -7.53
C GLN A 290 10.49 17.76 -6.26
N GLU A 291 9.99 18.51 -5.27
CA GLU A 291 9.42 17.90 -4.06
C GLU A 291 8.20 17.02 -4.37
N VAL A 292 7.29 17.48 -5.24
CA VAL A 292 6.15 16.66 -5.68
C VAL A 292 6.62 15.46 -6.48
N PHE A 293 7.57 15.65 -7.39
CA PHE A 293 8.11 14.60 -8.25
C PHE A 293 8.72 13.45 -7.43
N VAL A 294 9.53 13.76 -6.41
CA VAL A 294 10.15 12.75 -5.52
C VAL A 294 9.09 11.98 -4.74
N ALA A 295 8.07 12.67 -4.23
CA ALA A 295 6.98 12.00 -3.52
C ALA A 295 6.17 11.07 -4.44
N LEU A 296 5.88 11.50 -5.66
CA LEU A 296 5.19 10.68 -6.67
C LEU A 296 6.05 9.51 -7.16
N ASP A 297 7.37 9.69 -7.27
CA ASP A 297 8.31 8.63 -7.65
C ASP A 297 8.38 7.53 -6.59
N ALA A 298 8.45 7.91 -5.32
CA ALA A 298 8.41 6.96 -4.21
C ALA A 298 7.09 6.16 -4.19
N GLU A 299 5.94 6.82 -4.35
CA GLU A 299 4.64 6.12 -4.39
C GLU A 299 4.53 5.19 -5.61
N HIS A 300 5.08 5.59 -6.76
CA HIS A 300 5.11 4.76 -7.96
C HIS A 300 5.94 3.48 -7.76
N GLN A 301 7.11 3.60 -7.13
CA GLN A 301 7.97 2.45 -6.83
C GLN A 301 7.30 1.48 -5.86
N LEU A 302 6.61 2.00 -4.83
CA LEU A 302 5.85 1.17 -3.89
C LEU A 302 4.71 0.39 -4.59
N GLY A 303 4.00 1.03 -5.52
CA GLY A 303 2.96 0.34 -6.31
C GLY A 303 3.54 -0.78 -7.20
N GLU A 304 4.70 -0.55 -7.83
CA GLU A 304 5.38 -1.57 -8.65
C GLU A 304 5.86 -2.76 -7.81
N GLU A 305 6.25 -2.56 -6.55
CA GLU A 305 6.64 -3.65 -5.64
C GLU A 305 5.43 -4.48 -5.16
N GLU A 306 4.29 -3.85 -4.89
CA GLU A 306 3.05 -4.56 -4.53
C GLU A 306 2.55 -5.44 -5.70
N ASP A 307 2.65 -4.93 -6.93
CA ASP A 307 2.34 -5.70 -8.14
C ASP A 307 3.35 -6.85 -8.34
N ALA A 308 4.64 -6.64 -8.03
CA ALA A 308 5.68 -7.67 -8.15
C ALA A 308 5.59 -8.77 -7.08
N ASP A 309 5.00 -8.49 -5.91
CA ASP A 309 4.83 -9.47 -4.84
C ASP A 309 3.50 -10.21 -4.87
N SER A 310 2.53 -9.72 -5.65
CA SER A 310 1.25 -10.38 -5.92
C SER A 310 1.30 -11.38 -7.10
N ASP A 311 2.43 -11.43 -7.81
CA ASP A 311 2.86 -12.51 -8.72
C ASP A 311 3.40 -13.76 -7.99
#